data_AF-A0A9E5WKU1-F1
#
_entry.id   AF-A0A9E5WKU1-F1
#
_cell.length_a   1.000
_cell.length_b   1.000
_cell.length_c   1.000
_cell.angle_alpha   90.00
_cell.angle_beta   90.00
_cell.angle_gamma   90.00
#
_symmetry.space_group_name_H-M   'P 1'
#
loop_
_entity.id
_entity.type
_entity.pdbx_description
1 polymer ?
#
loop_
_entity_poly.entity_id
_entity_poly.type
_entity_poly.pdbx_seq_one_letter_code
_entity_poly.pdbx_strand_id
1 'polypeptide(L)' 'MTKEHFFSEIKSSLFRGKFSQKQVNGLNILLEATTGLTIQHQAYVLATAYHETAYTMQPIYERGEPPTAQRK' A
#
# COMPACT_ATOMS: atom_id res chain seq x y z
N MET A 1 -10.47 -15.86 -6.57
CA MET A 1 -9.44 -15.02 -7.20
C MET A 1 -8.09 -15.62 -6.86
N THR A 2 -7.22 -15.88 -7.84
CA THR A 2 -5.84 -16.31 -7.57
C THR A 2 -4.96 -15.10 -7.26
N LYS A 3 -3.81 -15.34 -6.65
CA LYS A 3 -2.85 -14.28 -6.32
C LYS A 3 -2.33 -13.60 -7.59
N GLU A 4 -2.06 -14.37 -8.63
CA GLU A 4 -1.58 -13.90 -9.93
C GLU A 4 -2.61 -12.97 -10.59
N HIS A 5 -3.89 -13.36 -10.54
CA HIS A 5 -4.97 -12.52 -11.07
C HIS A 5 -5.09 -11.22 -10.27
N PHE A 6 -5.07 -11.29 -8.93
CA PHE A 6 -5.08 -10.09 -8.07
C PHE A 6 -3.93 -9.13 -8.42
N PHE A 7 -2.70 -9.62 -8.50
CA PHE A 7 -1.54 -8.78 -8.84
C PHE A 7 -1.64 -8.22 -10.26
N SER A 8 -2.17 -8.99 -11.21
CA SER A 8 -2.42 -8.51 -12.58
C SER A 8 -3.41 -7.34 -12.62
N GLU A 9 -4.54 -7.48 -11.92
CA GLU A 9 -5.60 -6.46 -11.89
C GLU A 9 -5.14 -5.15 -11.23
N ILE A 10 -4.48 -5.23 -10.07
CA ILE A 10 -4.05 -4.01 -9.37
C ILE A 10 -2.84 -3.35 -10.04
N LYS A 11 -2.01 -4.10 -10.76
CA LYS A 11 -0.84 -3.56 -11.47
C LYS A 11 -1.28 -2.49 -12.47
N SER A 12 -2.29 -2.78 -13.27
CA SER A 12 -2.82 -1.84 -14.27
C SER A 12 -3.63 -0.71 -13.62
N SER A 13 -4.52 -1.05 -12.68
CA SER A 13 -5.48 -0.10 -12.11
C SER A 13 -4.91 0.84 -11.03
N LEU A 14 -4.01 0.36 -10.17
CA LEU A 14 -3.51 1.11 -9.00
C LEU A 14 -2.03 1.48 -9.08
N PHE A 15 -1.22 0.68 -9.78
CA PHE A 15 0.24 0.84 -9.80
C PHE A 15 0.80 1.26 -11.17
N ARG A 16 -0.05 1.84 -12.03
CA ARG A 16 0.36 2.45 -13.32
C ARG A 16 1.17 1.49 -14.20
N GLY A 17 0.78 0.22 -14.20
CA GLY A 17 1.37 -0.83 -15.02
C GLY A 17 2.68 -1.41 -14.51
N LYS A 18 3.22 -0.99 -13.36
CA LYS A 18 4.53 -1.48 -12.87
C LYS A 18 4.57 -1.63 -11.36
N PHE A 19 5.40 -2.54 -10.89
CA PHE A 19 5.71 -2.70 -9.48
C PHE A 19 7.20 -2.53 -9.22
N SER A 20 7.52 -1.97 -8.06
CA SER A 20 8.80 -2.19 -7.41
C SER A 20 8.75 -3.47 -6.57
N GLN A 21 9.89 -4.11 -6.33
CA GLN A 21 9.97 -5.26 -5.44
C GLN A 21 9.47 -4.94 -4.02
N LYS A 22 9.70 -3.71 -3.54
CA LYS A 22 9.21 -3.24 -2.25
C LYS A 22 7.69 -3.27 -2.17
N GLN A 23 7.00 -2.81 -3.22
CA GLN A 23 5.54 -2.87 -3.27
C GLN A 23 5.02 -4.31 -3.24
N VAL A 24 5.65 -5.21 -4.01
CA VAL A 24 5.29 -6.63 -4.02
C VAL A 24 5.47 -7.24 -2.62
N ASN A 25 6.58 -6.94 -1.95
CA ASN A 25 6.84 -7.43 -0.60
C ASN A 25 5.80 -6.92 0.40
N GLY A 26 5.47 -5.62 0.37
CA GLY A 26 4.45 -5.03 1.24
C GLY A 26 3.05 -5.63 1.02
N LEU A 27 2.65 -5.81 -0.24
CA LEU A 27 1.38 -6.46 -0.59
C LEU A 27 1.34 -7.91 -0.09
N ASN A 28 2.42 -8.67 -0.24
CA ASN A 28 2.50 -10.05 0.25
C ASN A 28 2.35 -10.14 1.77
N ILE A 29 3.03 -9.26 2.51
CA ILE A 29 2.94 -9.21 3.98
C ILE A 29 1.49 -8.96 4.42
N LEU A 30 0.80 -7.99 3.80
CA LEU A 30 -0.57 -7.65 4.17
C LEU A 30 -1.57 -8.75 3.77
N LEU A 31 -1.38 -9.39 2.60
CA LEU A 31 -2.21 -10.52 2.19
C LEU A 31 -2.08 -11.70 3.16
N GLU A 32 -0.86 -12.00 3.61
CA GLU A 32 -0.63 -13.05 4.59
C GLU A 32 -1.26 -12.70 5.95
N ALA A 33 -1.03 -11.48 6.44
CA ALA A 33 -1.52 -11.01 7.73
C ALA A 33 -3.06 -10.91 7.81
N THR A 34 -3.74 -10.81 6.66
CA THR A 34 -5.20 -10.68 6.59
C THR A 34 -5.90 -11.99 6.21
N THR A 35 -5.16 -13.10 6.19
CA THR A 35 -5.73 -14.44 5.99
C THR A 35 -6.82 -14.72 7.03
N GLY A 36 -7.99 -15.18 6.57
CA GLY A 36 -9.15 -15.47 7.42
C GLY A 36 -10.13 -14.31 7.59
N LEU A 37 -9.77 -13.09 7.16
CA LEU A 37 -10.73 -11.99 7.06
C LEU A 37 -11.65 -12.16 5.84
N THR A 38 -12.83 -11.55 5.90
CA THR A 38 -13.70 -11.42 4.72
C THR A 38 -13.01 -10.59 3.64
N ILE A 39 -13.39 -10.79 2.37
CA ILE A 39 -12.80 -10.06 1.24
C ILE A 39 -12.94 -8.54 1.44
N GLN A 40 -14.07 -8.07 1.99
CA GLN A 40 -14.30 -6.65 2.26
C GLN A 40 -13.30 -6.07 3.27
N HIS A 41 -13.00 -6.82 4.34
CA HIS A 41 -12.02 -6.38 5.34
C HIS A 41 -10.58 -6.46 4.81
N GLN A 42 -10.24 -7.49 4.03
CA GLN A 42 -8.93 -7.56 3.36
C GLN A 42 -8.73 -6.36 2.42
N ALA A 43 -9.74 -6.05 1.60
CA ALA A 43 -9.71 -4.92 0.68
C ALA A 43 -9.56 -3.59 1.43
N TYR A 44 -10.27 -3.42 2.56
CA TYR A 44 -10.14 -2.23 3.40
C TYR A 44 -8.71 -2.05 3.93
N VAL A 45 -8.11 -3.09 4.53
CA VAL A 45 -6.73 -3.03 5.06
C VAL A 45 -5.73 -2.69 3.96
N LEU A 46 -5.84 -3.34 2.79
CA LEU A 46 -4.95 -3.09 1.65
C LEU A 46 -5.10 -1.66 1.11
N ALA A 47 -6.33 -1.15 1.01
CA ALA A 47 -6.61 0.21 0.56
C ALA A 47 -6.08 1.26 1.55
N THR A 48 -6.27 1.06 2.85
CA THR A 48 -5.71 1.94 3.89
C THR A 48 -4.19 1.99 3.77
N ALA A 49 -3.52 0.83 3.72
CA ALA A 49 -2.07 0.79 3.57
C ALA A 49 -1.60 1.49 2.29
N TYR A 50 -2.33 1.33 1.18
CA TYR A 50 -2.02 2.00 -0.08
C TYR A 50 -2.03 3.52 0.05
N HIS A 51 -3.05 4.11 0.70
CA HIS A 51 -3.14 5.56 0.88
C HIS A 51 -2.14 6.08 1.93
N GLU A 52 -2.05 5.44 3.10
CA GLU A 52 -1.19 5.88 4.21
C GLU A 52 0.30 5.80 3.87
N THR A 53 0.69 4.88 2.99
CA THR A 53 2.09 4.71 2.56
C THR A 53 2.42 5.46 1.28
N ALA A 54 1.56 6.39 0.83
CA ALA A 54 1.69 7.09 -0.44
C ALA A 54 1.99 6.13 -1.61
N TYR A 55 1.26 5.01 -1.66
CA TYR A 55 1.31 3.98 -2.71
C TYR A 55 2.61 3.15 -2.74
N THR A 56 3.51 3.37 -1.78
CA THR A 56 4.79 2.63 -1.71
C THR A 56 4.61 1.24 -1.13
N MET A 57 3.51 1.01 -0.40
CA MET A 57 3.26 -0.21 0.40
C MET A 57 4.40 -0.50 1.38
N GLN A 58 5.07 0.56 1.85
CA GLN A 58 6.15 0.53 2.83
C GLN A 58 5.90 1.62 3.87
N PRO A 59 6.31 1.44 5.13
CA PRO A 59 6.25 2.52 6.11
C PRO A 59 6.94 3.77 5.57
N ILE A 60 6.26 4.91 5.65
CA ILE A 60 6.81 6.22 5.32
C ILE A 60 6.91 7.05 6.58
N TYR A 61 7.90 7.93 6.64
CA TYR A 61 7.96 8.96 7.67
C TYR A 61 6.96 10.06 7.33
N GLU A 62 6.23 10.52 8.35
CA GLU A 62 5.33 11.66 8.21
C GLU A 62 6.13 12.89 7.78
N ARG A 63 5.72 13.52 6.68
CA ARG A 63 6.30 14.78 6.21
C ARG A 63 5.47 15.93 6.72
N GLY A 64 5.89 16.49 7.86
CA GLY A 64 5.37 17.73 8.40
C GLY A 64 6.51 18.52 9.05
N GLU A 65 7.21 19.36 8.29
CA GLU A 65 7.80 20.53 8.94
C GLU A 65 6.64 21.49 9.25
N PRO A 66 6.43 21.89 10.52
CA PRO A 66 5.50 22.97 10.79
C PRO A 66 6.02 24.24 10.09
N PRO A 67 5.16 25.03 9.42
CA PRO A 67 5.57 26.30 8.85
C PRO A 67 5.75 27.28 10.00
N THR A 68 6.91 27.29 10.68
CA THR A 68 7.46 28.43 11.43
C THR A 68 8.78 28.04 12.12
N ALA A 69 9.86 28.17 11.38
CA ALA A 69 11.11 28.67 11.95
C ALA A 69 11.52 29.89 11.12
N GLN A 70 10.79 31.00 11.27
CA GLN A 70 11.39 32.30 11.03
C GLN A 70 12.54 32.43 12.04
N ARG A 71 13.75 32.09 11.60
CA ARG A 71 14.96 32.41 12.34
C ARG A 71 15.15 33.92 12.24
N LYS A 72 15.09 34.57 13.40
CA LYS A 72 15.56 35.92 13.63
C LYS A 72 17.03 36.06 13.25
#